data_AF-A0A2U1P8Y9-F1
#
_entry.id   AF-A0A2U1P8Y9-F1
#
_cell.length_a   1.000
_cell.length_b   1.000
_cell.length_c   1.000
_cell.angle_alpha   90.00
_cell.angle_beta   90.00
_cell.angle_gamma   90.00
#
_symmetry.space_group_name_H-M   'P 1'
#
loop_
_entity.id
_entity.type
_entity.pdbx_description
1 polymer ?
#
loop_
_entity_poly.entity_id
_entity_poly.type
_entity_poly.pdbx_seq_one_letter_code
_entity_poly.pdbx_strand_id
1 'polypeptide(L)' 'METTPPEPTPPSLFQNPLYLHPSDGSGSLTFQEKFIGAQNYRAWRRAIEIGLSTKRKLGFIKGTVIRSTTDANLAEL' A
#
# COMPACT_ATOMS: atom_id res chain seq x y z
N MET A 1 -35.73 -20.30 -16.13
CA MET A 1 -35.23 -18.91 -16.04
C MET A 1 -34.80 -18.72 -14.60
N GLU A 2 -33.51 -18.95 -14.31
CA GLU A 2 -32.96 -18.79 -12.95
C GLU A 2 -31.84 -17.75 -13.06
N THR A 3 -32.12 -16.55 -12.56
CA THR A 3 -31.15 -15.45 -12.50
C THR A 3 -30.38 -15.59 -11.20
N THR A 4 -29.23 -16.29 -11.25
CA THR A 4 -28.28 -16.34 -10.15
C THR A 4 -27.77 -14.92 -9.87
N PRO A 5 -27.78 -14.41 -8.62
CA PRO A 5 -27.21 -13.12 -8.29
C PRO A 5 -25.71 -13.12 -8.63
N PRO A 6 -25.12 -11.99 -9.07
CA PRO A 6 -23.67 -11.92 -9.27
C PRO A 6 -23.00 -12.14 -7.91
N GLU A 7 -22.31 -13.26 -7.77
CA GLU A 7 -21.42 -13.53 -6.64
C GLU A 7 -20.46 -12.34 -6.49
N PRO A 8 -20.28 -11.77 -5.29
CA PRO A 8 -19.28 -10.74 -5.07
C PRO A 8 -17.92 -11.35 -5.39
N THR A 9 -17.41 -11.07 -6.58
CA THR A 9 -16.10 -11.57 -7.03
C THR A 9 -15.08 -11.14 -5.98
N PRO A 10 -14.38 -12.07 -5.32
CA PRO A 10 -13.37 -11.70 -4.35
C PRO A 10 -12.39 -10.75 -5.07
N PRO A 11 -12.03 -9.62 -4.44
CA PRO A 11 -11.12 -8.67 -5.08
C PRO A 11 -9.91 -9.45 -5.55
N SER A 12 -9.52 -9.25 -6.81
CA SER A 12 -8.34 -9.90 -7.36
C SER A 12 -7.21 -9.75 -6.34
N LEU A 13 -6.48 -10.83 -6.05
CA LEU A 13 -5.41 -10.82 -5.05
C LEU A 13 -4.45 -9.63 -5.25
N PHE A 14 -4.22 -9.23 -6.50
CA PHE A 14 -3.38 -8.10 -6.91
C PHE A 14 -3.99 -6.71 -6.67
N GLN A 15 -5.29 -6.64 -6.39
CA GLN A 15 -6.01 -5.43 -5.98
C GLN A 15 -6.04 -5.29 -4.46
N ASN A 16 -5.69 -6.33 -3.71
CA ASN A 16 -5.61 -6.24 -2.25
C ASN A 16 -4.42 -5.33 -1.86
N PRO A 17 -4.65 -4.23 -1.11
CA PRO A 17 -3.59 -3.33 -0.70
C PRO A 17 -2.56 -3.97 0.25
N LEU A 18 -2.89 -5.11 0.87
CA LEU A 18 -2.00 -5.89 1.74
C LEU A 18 -1.21 -6.97 0.97
N TYR A 19 -1.48 -7.17 -0.33
CA TYR A 19 -0.73 -8.14 -1.13
C TYR A 19 0.74 -7.74 -1.23
N LEU A 20 1.63 -8.69 -0.93
CA LEU A 20 3.07 -8.54 -1.08
C LEU A 20 3.51 -9.24 -2.36
N HIS A 21 4.06 -8.49 -3.32
CA HIS A 21 4.60 -9.10 -4.53
C HIS A 21 5.91 -9.84 -4.19
N PRO A 22 6.25 -10.99 -4.81
CA PRO A 22 7.50 -11.71 -4.55
C PRO A 22 8.78 -10.87 -4.72
N SER A 23 8.71 -9.77 -5.48
CA SER A 23 9.82 -8.81 -5.66
C SER A 23 9.95 -7.75 -4.55
N ASP A 24 9.02 -7.71 -3.61
CA ASP A 24 9.04 -6.77 -2.47
C ASP A 24 9.86 -7.35 -1.31
N GLY A 25 11.19 -7.24 -1.40
CA GLY A 25 12.12 -7.54 -0.30
C GLY A 25 12.46 -6.31 0.57
N SER A 26 13.10 -6.53 1.71
CA SER A 26 13.50 -5.49 2.68
C SER A 26 14.43 -4.39 2.11
N GLY A 27 15.15 -4.67 1.01
CA GLY A 27 15.99 -3.71 0.28
C GLY A 27 15.35 -3.12 -0.98
N SER A 28 14.07 -3.43 -1.26
CA SER A 28 13.42 -3.08 -2.53
C SER A 28 12.98 -1.61 -2.60
N LEU A 29 13.01 -0.89 -1.47
CA LEU A 29 12.64 0.52 -1.37
C LEU A 29 13.85 1.35 -0.94
N THR A 30 14.63 1.79 -1.92
CA THR A 30 15.80 2.63 -1.67
C THR A 30 15.45 4.08 -1.96
N PHE A 31 15.38 4.91 -0.93
CA PHE A 31 15.24 6.36 -1.09
C PHE A 31 16.62 6.98 -1.26
N GLN A 32 16.86 7.58 -2.43
CA GLN A 32 18.12 8.27 -2.71
C GLN A 32 18.24 9.60 -1.94
N GLU A 33 17.11 10.25 -1.64
CA GLU A 33 17.06 11.53 -0.94
C GLU A 33 17.11 11.31 0.59
N LYS A 34 18.20 11.73 1.24
CA LYS A 34 18.30 11.71 2.72
C LYS A 34 17.55 12.90 3.30
N PHE A 35 16.80 12.72 4.38
CA PHE A 35 16.14 13.84 5.06
C PHE A 35 17.18 14.67 5.82
N ILE A 36 17.31 15.97 5.48
CA ILE A 36 18.23 16.90 6.13
C ILE A 36 17.53 18.05 6.85
N GLY A 37 16.20 18.13 6.76
CA GLY A 37 15.36 19.10 7.46
C GLY A 37 14.39 19.84 6.53
N ALA A 38 13.93 21.01 6.98
CA ALA A 38 12.95 21.81 6.25
C ALA A 38 13.40 22.21 4.84
N GLN A 39 14.70 22.39 4.64
CA GLN A 39 15.31 22.80 3.36
C GLN A 39 15.09 21.80 2.23
N ASN A 40 14.97 20.50 2.54
CA ASN A 40 14.77 19.46 1.53
C ASN A 40 13.47 18.67 1.70
N TYR A 41 12.61 19.07 2.62
CA TYR A 41 11.37 18.35 2.92
C TYR A 41 10.53 18.09 1.66
N ARG A 42 10.41 19.07 0.75
CA ARG A 42 9.64 18.91 -0.50
C ARG A 42 10.22 17.82 -1.41
N ALA A 43 11.54 17.82 -1.61
CA ALA A 43 12.22 16.83 -2.44
C ALA A 43 12.16 15.44 -1.80
N TRP A 44 12.46 15.37 -0.51
CA TRP A 44 12.40 14.15 0.29
C TRP A 44 11.00 13.53 0.29
N ARG A 45 9.96 14.32 0.56
CA ARG A 45 8.56 13.86 0.52
C ARG A 45 8.22 13.32 -0.87
N ARG A 46 8.65 14.00 -1.93
CA ARG A 46 8.38 13.54 -3.31
C ARG A 46 9.08 12.21 -3.60
N ALA A 47 10.32 12.04 -3.18
CA ALA A 47 11.05 10.77 -3.30
C ALA A 47 10.35 9.63 -2.55
N ILE A 48 9.87 9.90 -1.33
CA ILE A 48 9.04 8.97 -0.53
C ILE A 48 7.77 8.56 -1.30
N GLU A 49 7.01 9.54 -1.77
CA GLU A 49 5.76 9.29 -2.49
C GLU A 49 5.97 8.47 -3.77
N ILE A 50 7.03 8.75 -4.54
CA ILE A 50 7.37 8.00 -5.75
C ILE A 50 7.72 6.55 -5.40
N GLY A 51 8.66 6.32 -4.47
CA GLY A 51 9.07 4.97 -4.11
C GLY A 51 7.93 4.13 -3.54
N LEU A 52 7.02 4.73 -2.77
CA LEU A 52 5.84 4.01 -2.26
C LEU A 52 4.80 3.76 -3.35
N SER A 53 4.69 4.64 -4.35
CA SER A 53 3.75 4.45 -5.47
C SER A 53 4.11 3.27 -6.35
N THR A 54 5.40 3.03 -6.60
CA THR A 54 5.87 1.88 -7.40
C THR A 54 5.55 0.55 -6.73
N LYS A 55 5.39 0.55 -5.41
CA LYS A 55 5.04 -0.62 -4.58
C LYS A 55 3.56 -0.70 -4.21
N ARG A 56 2.73 0.23 -4.68
CA ARG A 56 1.31 0.37 -4.27
C ARG A 56 1.12 0.57 -2.76
N LYS A 57 2.13 1.10 -2.07
CA LYS A 57 2.13 1.34 -0.61
C LYS A 57 1.84 2.81 -0.25
N LEU A 58 1.66 3.68 -1.24
CA LEU A 58 1.37 5.12 -1.01
C LEU A 58 0.09 5.33 -0.17
N GLY A 59 -0.89 4.45 -0.29
CA GLY A 59 -2.14 4.58 0.43
C GLY A 59 -2.03 4.41 1.95
N PHE A 60 -0.98 3.73 2.44
CA PHE A 60 -0.73 3.62 3.89
C PHE A 60 -0.33 4.96 4.49
N ILE A 61 0.58 5.70 3.83
CA ILE A 61 1.03 7.00 4.34
C ILE A 61 0.01 8.12 4.12
N LYS A 62 -0.87 7.98 3.12
CA LYS A 62 -1.96 8.92 2.86
C LYS A 62 -3.22 8.62 3.69
N GLY A 63 -3.27 7.48 4.38
CA GLY A 63 -4.46 7.04 5.12
C GLY A 63 -5.64 6.66 4.21
N THR A 64 -5.42 6.41 2.92
CA THR A 64 -6.48 6.00 1.99
C THR A 64 -6.74 4.49 2.02
N VAL A 65 -5.83 3.71 2.62
CA VAL A 65 -6.04 2.29 2.87
C VAL A 65 -6.78 2.16 4.21
N ILE A 66 -8.03 1.72 4.14
CA ILE A 66 -8.87 1.51 5.32
C ILE A 66 -8.42 0.22 6.01
N ARG A 67 -8.21 0.29 7.32
CA ARG A 67 -7.95 -0.90 8.14
C ARG A 67 -9.20 -1.77 8.11
N SER A 68 -9.06 -3.02 7.67
CA SER A 68 -10.18 -3.97 7.72
C SER A 68 -10.59 -4.18 9.17
N THR A 69 -11.86 -3.95 9.49
CA THR A 69 -12.44 -4.17 10.82
C THR A 69 -12.73 -5.63 11.10
N THR A 70 -12.64 -6.49 10.08
CA THR A 70 -13.03 -7.91 10.13
C THR A 70 -11.83 -8.85 10.04
N ASP A 71 -10.63 -8.33 9.79
CA ASP A 71 -9.44 -9.17 9.64
C ASP A 71 -8.94 -9.64 11.01
N ALA A 72 -9.10 -10.94 11.30
CA ALA A 72 -8.73 -11.54 12.58
C ALA A 72 -7.25 -11.35 12.92
N ASN A 73 -6.37 -11.23 11.92
CA ASN A 73 -4.93 -10.97 12.10
C ASN A 73 -4.62 -9.51 12.48
N LEU A 74 -5.57 -8.58 12.35
CA LEU A 74 -5.39 -7.18 12.74
C LEU A 74 -5.85 -6.88 14.18
N ALA A 75 -6.51 -7.83 14.86
CA ALA A 75 -7.07 -7.62 16.20
C ALA A 75 -6.03 -7.64 17.33
N GLU A 76 -4.78 -8.02 17.06
CA GLU A 76 -3.76 -8.31 18.08
C GLU A 76 -2.57 -7.32 18.14
N LEU A 77 -2.73 -6.09 17.63
CA LEU A 77 -1.73 -5.02 17.76
C LEU A 77 -2.15 -3.95 18.77
#